data_AF-A0A7Y0PEW8-F1
#
_entry.id   AF-A0A7Y0PEW8-F1
#
_cell.length_a   1.000
_cell.length_b   1.000
_cell.length_c   1.000
_cell.angle_alpha   90.00
_cell.angle_beta   90.00
_cell.angle_gamma   90.00
#
_symmetry.space_group_name_H-M   'P 1'
#
loop_
_entity.id
_entity.type
_entity.pdbx_description
1 polymer ?
#
loop_
_entity_poly.entity_id
_entity_poly.type
_entity_poly.pdbx_seq_one_letter_code
_entity_poly.pdbx_strand_id
1 'polypeptide(L)'
;MTNEMVMVHTGLRREFGFMPDLARGVFEGGRHRAGVVAGHIELMLSLLQNHLDGEDVALWPRLLERCPAEILPLVHAMEDHHARIATLAGELTKHTTAWRTDASVSHREAVLHTLSALLPILWEHLGLEERYVLPLIEKHITPTEWSGMLADAATRFPPSTLPLIYGVLLYEGAPSAVEAYFAGIPPEIRAAITEKAPHEYGDYAKRVYGTRTPPRSAPTSPVRAPHPRRSPSHSTQPPAQSAQSAAQSAQPPAQSAQSAAHSAQSAAHSAQSAAQSA
;
A
#
# COMPACT_ATOMS: atom_id res chain seq x y z
N MET A 1 -7.22 5.96 -17.03
CA MET A 1 -6.16 4.93 -16.93
C MET A 1 -5.86 4.53 -15.49
N THR A 2 -6.15 5.36 -14.47
CA THR A 2 -5.76 5.10 -13.08
C THR A 2 -6.89 4.56 -12.18
N ASN A 3 -8.01 4.10 -12.74
CA ASN A 3 -9.13 3.56 -11.95
C ASN A 3 -8.72 2.29 -11.18
N GLU A 4 -7.73 1.59 -11.69
CA GLU A 4 -7.06 0.42 -11.14
C GLU A 4 -6.42 0.72 -9.78
N MET A 5 -5.67 1.82 -9.66
CA MET A 5 -5.09 2.24 -8.38
C MET A 5 -6.19 2.56 -7.37
N VAL A 6 -7.22 3.30 -7.79
CA VAL A 6 -8.35 3.63 -6.91
C VAL A 6 -9.03 2.36 -6.41
N MET A 7 -9.18 1.34 -7.26
CA MET A 7 -9.72 0.04 -6.88
C MET A 7 -8.82 -0.68 -5.86
N VAL A 8 -7.50 -0.69 -6.08
CA VAL A 8 -6.53 -1.25 -5.13
C VAL A 8 -6.61 -0.54 -3.79
N HIS A 9 -6.58 0.79 -3.79
CA HIS A 9 -6.62 1.60 -2.57
C HIS A 9 -7.95 1.40 -1.83
N THR A 10 -9.07 1.25 -2.56
CA THR A 10 -10.37 0.97 -1.95
C THR A 10 -10.38 -0.39 -1.25
N GLY A 11 -9.85 -1.43 -1.90
CA GLY A 11 -9.68 -2.75 -1.29
C GLY A 11 -8.78 -2.71 -0.06
N LEU A 12 -7.61 -2.06 -0.14
CA LEU A 12 -6.70 -1.89 0.99
C LEU A 12 -7.39 -1.17 2.16
N ARG A 13 -8.04 -0.03 1.93
CA ARG A 13 -8.74 0.71 3.00
C ARG A 13 -9.81 -0.14 3.68
N ARG A 14 -10.57 -0.91 2.89
CA ARG A 14 -11.61 -1.80 3.40
C ARG A 14 -11.02 -2.88 4.31
N GLU A 15 -10.12 -3.69 3.78
CA GLU A 15 -9.61 -4.86 4.49
C GLU A 15 -8.84 -4.45 5.75
N PHE A 16 -7.94 -3.46 5.65
CA PHE A 16 -7.23 -2.92 6.81
C PHE A 16 -8.18 -2.27 7.82
N GLY A 17 -9.24 -1.59 7.35
CA GLY A 17 -10.25 -0.96 8.21
C GLY A 17 -11.03 -1.96 9.07
N PHE A 18 -11.23 -3.20 8.61
CA PHE A 18 -11.94 -4.23 9.37
C PHE A 18 -11.03 -5.05 10.30
N MET A 19 -9.72 -5.05 10.11
CA MET A 19 -8.78 -5.84 10.93
C MET A 19 -8.90 -5.61 12.45
N PRO A 20 -9.06 -4.36 12.95
CA PRO A 20 -9.20 -4.15 14.39
C PRO A 20 -10.40 -4.88 15.00
N ASP A 21 -11.56 -4.86 14.33
CA ASP A 21 -12.76 -5.55 14.80
C ASP A 21 -12.64 -7.07 14.68
N LEU A 22 -12.02 -7.56 13.60
CA LEU A 22 -11.69 -8.97 13.46
C LEU A 22 -10.80 -9.47 14.60
N ALA A 23 -9.78 -8.69 14.98
CA ALA A 23 -8.88 -9.02 16.07
C ALA A 23 -9.57 -8.98 17.44
N ARG A 24 -10.35 -7.92 17.73
CA ARG A 24 -11.15 -7.80 18.97
C ARG A 24 -12.13 -8.95 19.15
N GLY A 25 -12.72 -9.44 18.05
CA GLY A 25 -13.67 -10.54 18.06
C GLY A 25 -13.09 -11.92 18.41
N VAL A 26 -11.77 -12.04 18.57
CA VAL A 26 -11.13 -13.30 18.99
C VAL A 26 -11.06 -13.37 20.51
N PHE A 27 -11.68 -14.39 21.09
CA PHE A 27 -11.60 -14.67 22.53
C PHE A 27 -10.20 -15.20 22.93
N GLU A 28 -9.84 -15.02 24.20
CA GLU A 28 -8.56 -15.51 24.74
C GLU A 28 -8.43 -17.03 24.60
N GLY A 29 -7.30 -17.49 24.07
CA GLY A 29 -7.07 -18.92 23.79
C GLY A 29 -7.77 -19.45 22.53
N GLY A 30 -8.50 -18.59 21.79
CA GLY A 30 -9.17 -18.89 20.53
C GLY A 30 -8.24 -19.07 19.33
N ARG A 31 -7.23 -19.95 19.45
CA ARG A 31 -6.11 -20.11 18.50
C ARG A 31 -6.53 -20.35 17.05
N HIS A 32 -7.58 -21.15 16.81
CA HIS A 32 -8.06 -21.37 15.45
C HIS A 32 -8.50 -20.06 14.79
N ARG A 33 -9.30 -19.26 15.51
CA ARG A 33 -9.80 -17.99 15.00
C ARG A 33 -8.68 -16.95 14.89
N ALA A 34 -7.76 -16.91 15.87
CA ALA A 34 -6.55 -16.08 15.79
C ALA A 34 -5.74 -16.41 14.52
N GLY A 35 -5.58 -17.70 14.18
CA GLY A 35 -4.90 -18.13 12.96
C GLY A 35 -5.57 -17.64 11.68
N VAL A 36 -6.91 -17.63 11.62
CA VAL A 36 -7.65 -17.09 10.47
C VAL A 36 -7.43 -15.58 10.33
N VAL A 37 -7.53 -14.82 11.42
CA VAL A 37 -7.33 -13.36 11.39
C VAL A 37 -5.87 -13.02 11.09
N ALA A 38 -4.93 -13.75 11.67
CA ALA A 38 -3.50 -13.60 11.41
C ALA A 38 -3.16 -13.84 9.93
N GLY A 39 -3.70 -14.91 9.32
CA GLY A 39 -3.52 -15.18 7.90
C GLY A 39 -4.13 -14.10 7.00
N HIS A 40 -5.20 -13.45 7.45
CA HIS A 40 -5.77 -12.30 6.74
C HIS A 40 -4.85 -11.06 6.81
N ILE A 41 -4.34 -10.74 7.99
CA ILE A 41 -3.36 -9.65 8.16
C ILE A 41 -2.13 -9.87 7.28
N GLU A 42 -1.57 -11.08 7.27
CA GLU A 42 -0.39 -11.42 6.45
C GLU A 42 -0.64 -11.31 4.94
N LEU A 43 -1.81 -11.77 4.47
CA LEU A 43 -2.18 -11.63 3.05
C LEU A 43 -2.26 -10.15 2.65
N MET A 44 -2.89 -9.32 3.48
CA MET A 44 -3.07 -7.89 3.19
C MET A 44 -1.77 -7.09 3.33
N LEU A 45 -0.89 -7.45 4.26
CA LEU A 45 0.46 -6.88 4.33
C LEU A 45 1.28 -7.24 3.09
N SER A 46 1.17 -8.48 2.59
CA SER A 46 1.85 -8.88 1.36
C SER A 46 1.33 -8.11 0.14
N LEU A 47 0.02 -7.89 0.07
CA LEU A 47 -0.59 -7.06 -0.98
C LEU A 47 -0.13 -5.60 -0.90
N LEU A 48 -0.13 -5.01 0.30
CA LEU A 48 0.34 -3.65 0.54
C LEU A 48 1.82 -3.49 0.16
N GLN A 49 2.69 -4.41 0.60
CA GLN A 49 4.12 -4.36 0.28
C GLN A 49 4.36 -4.41 -1.23
N ASN A 50 3.69 -5.32 -1.94
CA ASN A 50 3.82 -5.44 -3.40
C ASN A 50 3.37 -4.18 -4.15
N HIS A 51 2.38 -3.46 -3.60
CA HIS A 51 1.90 -2.20 -4.15
C HIS A 51 2.94 -1.07 -3.99
N LEU A 52 3.44 -0.87 -2.77
CA LEU A 52 4.46 0.15 -2.47
C LEU A 52 5.77 -0.11 -3.22
N ASP A 53 6.24 -1.37 -3.23
CA ASP A 53 7.44 -1.76 -3.98
C ASP A 53 7.26 -1.61 -5.49
N GLY A 54 6.02 -1.70 -5.98
CA GLY A 54 5.68 -1.44 -7.38
C GLY A 54 5.91 0.01 -7.73
N GLU A 55 5.49 0.92 -6.86
CA GLU A 55 5.63 2.36 -7.05
C GLU A 55 7.10 2.79 -6.96
N ASP A 56 7.82 2.29 -5.96
CA ASP A 56 9.24 2.60 -5.76
C ASP A 56 10.10 2.20 -6.96
N VAL A 57 9.85 1.02 -7.51
CA VAL A 57 10.67 0.48 -8.60
C VAL A 57 10.23 1.02 -9.97
N ALA A 58 8.92 1.17 -10.19
CA ALA A 58 8.40 1.42 -11.54
C ALA A 58 7.86 2.84 -11.73
N LEU A 59 7.29 3.47 -10.71
CA LEU A 59 6.57 4.73 -10.84
C LEU A 59 7.42 5.95 -10.52
N TRP A 60 8.00 6.03 -9.32
CA TRP A 60 8.74 7.22 -8.87
C TRP A 60 9.88 7.60 -9.80
N PRO A 61 10.72 6.68 -10.30
CA PRO A 61 11.80 7.03 -11.22
C PRO A 61 11.31 7.74 -12.50
N ARG A 62 10.17 7.30 -13.05
CA ARG A 62 9.60 7.88 -14.27
C ARG A 62 8.98 9.25 -14.03
N LEU A 63 8.28 9.43 -12.92
CA LEU A 63 7.73 10.74 -12.57
C LEU A 63 8.85 11.75 -12.26
N LEU A 64 9.90 11.32 -11.57
CA LEU A 64 11.08 12.16 -11.32
C LEU A 64 11.79 12.58 -12.60
N GLU A 65 11.89 11.68 -13.58
CA GLU A 65 12.46 12.00 -14.89
C GLU A 65 11.58 12.98 -15.68
N ARG A 66 10.26 12.80 -15.68
CA ARG A 66 9.35 13.48 -16.62
C ARG A 66 8.70 14.75 -16.08
N CYS A 67 8.45 14.82 -14.78
CA CYS A 67 7.80 15.97 -14.14
C CYS A 67 8.45 16.34 -12.79
N PRO A 68 9.79 16.51 -12.73
CA PRO A 68 10.51 16.73 -11.48
C PRO A 68 9.96 17.92 -10.66
N ALA A 69 9.60 19.02 -11.32
CA ALA A 69 9.08 20.20 -10.64
C ALA A 69 7.71 19.96 -9.94
N GLU A 70 6.87 19.08 -10.49
CA GLU A 70 5.56 18.75 -9.92
C GLU A 70 5.67 17.66 -8.84
N ILE A 71 6.55 16.66 -9.02
CA ILE A 71 6.64 15.50 -8.12
C ILE A 71 7.62 15.68 -6.95
N LEU A 72 8.72 16.44 -7.11
CA LEU A 72 9.74 16.60 -6.06
C LEU A 72 9.17 17.07 -4.70
N PRO A 73 8.20 18.00 -4.64
CA PRO A 73 7.60 18.39 -3.37
C PRO A 73 6.84 17.26 -2.65
N LEU A 74 6.47 16.18 -3.36
CA LEU A 74 5.66 15.08 -2.85
C LEU A 74 6.46 13.78 -2.67
N VAL A 75 7.40 13.47 -3.57
CA VAL A 75 8.07 12.16 -3.62
C VAL A 75 8.75 11.81 -2.29
N HIS A 76 9.44 12.75 -1.65
CA HIS A 76 10.13 12.50 -0.40
C HIS A 76 9.16 12.21 0.75
N ALA A 77 7.99 12.86 0.75
CA ALA A 77 6.95 12.52 1.71
C ALA A 77 6.37 11.12 1.46
N MET A 78 6.25 10.69 0.19
CA MET A 78 5.81 9.34 -0.15
C MET A 78 6.85 8.29 0.27
N GLU A 79 8.14 8.51 -0.02
CA GLU A 79 9.24 7.64 0.42
C GLU A 79 9.30 7.53 1.95
N ASP A 80 9.13 8.65 2.67
CA ASP A 80 9.04 8.66 4.13
C ASP A 80 7.82 7.87 4.64
N HIS A 81 6.68 7.98 3.94
CA HIS A 81 5.50 7.18 4.25
C HIS A 81 5.75 5.69 4.03
N HIS A 82 6.37 5.29 2.91
CA HIS A 82 6.73 3.90 2.61
C HIS A 82 7.62 3.32 3.72
N ALA A 83 8.67 4.05 4.13
CA ALA A 83 9.58 3.60 5.18
C ALA A 83 8.88 3.40 6.53
N ARG A 84 7.98 4.32 6.90
CA ARG A 84 7.19 4.22 8.14
C ARG A 84 6.16 3.10 8.09
N ILE A 85 5.46 2.94 6.96
CA ILE A 85 4.53 1.84 6.72
C ILE A 85 5.26 0.50 6.80
N ALA A 86 6.43 0.36 6.14
CA ALA A 86 7.24 -0.85 6.18
C ALA A 86 7.68 -1.21 7.61
N THR A 87 8.07 -0.21 8.41
CA THR A 87 8.42 -0.41 9.83
C THR A 87 7.24 -0.99 10.61
N LEU A 88 6.06 -0.37 10.51
CA LEU A 88 4.84 -0.80 11.21
C LEU A 88 4.32 -2.14 10.67
N ALA A 89 4.45 -2.42 9.38
CA ALA A 89 4.13 -3.71 8.77
C ALA A 89 5.02 -4.84 9.34
N GLY A 90 6.32 -4.56 9.54
CA GLY A 90 7.25 -5.49 10.19
C GLY A 90 6.89 -5.77 11.66
N GLU A 91 6.52 -4.74 12.41
CA GLU A 91 6.04 -4.89 13.78
C GLU A 91 4.73 -5.69 13.84
N LEU A 92 3.77 -5.36 12.96
CA LEU A 92 2.49 -6.03 12.90
C LEU A 92 2.65 -7.51 12.55
N THR A 93 3.59 -7.85 11.66
CA THR A 93 3.93 -9.24 11.32
C THR A 93 4.45 -10.00 12.54
N LYS A 94 5.37 -9.41 13.32
CA LYS A 94 5.91 -10.01 14.55
C LYS A 94 4.80 -10.25 15.58
N HIS A 95 3.98 -9.24 15.86
CA HIS A 95 2.90 -9.35 16.82
C HIS A 95 1.83 -10.36 16.38
N THR A 96 1.51 -10.38 15.10
CA THR A 96 0.56 -11.33 14.50
C THR A 96 1.07 -12.77 14.62
N THR A 97 2.38 -13.00 14.42
CA THR A 97 3.02 -14.31 14.58
C THR A 97 2.95 -14.80 16.02
N ALA A 98 3.27 -13.93 16.99
CA ALA A 98 3.19 -14.26 18.40
C ALA A 98 1.74 -14.56 18.82
N TRP A 99 0.80 -13.70 18.42
CA TRP A 99 -0.61 -13.83 18.73
C TRP A 99 -1.25 -15.09 18.15
N ARG A 100 -0.86 -15.52 16.94
CA ARG A 100 -1.31 -16.77 16.33
C ARG A 100 -1.04 -17.99 17.21
N THR A 101 0.06 -17.97 17.95
CA THR A 101 0.53 -19.11 18.75
C THR A 101 -0.32 -19.34 19.99
N ASP A 102 -0.67 -18.29 20.72
CA ASP A 102 -1.31 -18.39 22.03
C ASP A 102 -2.72 -17.80 22.10
N ALA A 103 -3.09 -16.92 21.15
CA ALA A 103 -4.29 -16.11 21.18
C ALA A 103 -4.47 -15.36 22.52
N SER A 104 -3.36 -14.93 23.13
CA SER A 104 -3.41 -14.19 24.40
C SER A 104 -3.94 -12.78 24.21
N VAL A 105 -4.57 -12.23 25.27
CA VAL A 105 -5.04 -10.85 25.28
C VAL A 105 -3.87 -9.88 25.06
N SER A 106 -2.73 -10.12 25.70
CA SER A 106 -1.53 -9.27 25.56
C SER A 106 -1.05 -9.16 24.12
N HIS A 107 -0.89 -10.28 23.41
CA HIS A 107 -0.47 -10.23 22.00
C HIS A 107 -1.54 -9.64 21.09
N ARG A 108 -2.84 -9.86 21.39
CA ARG A 108 -3.94 -9.18 20.68
C ARG A 108 -3.85 -7.67 20.82
N GLU A 109 -3.60 -7.15 22.02
CA GLU A 109 -3.46 -5.71 22.25
C GLU A 109 -2.25 -5.13 21.49
N ALA A 110 -1.14 -5.88 21.37
CA ALA A 110 0.00 -5.46 20.56
C ALA A 110 -0.35 -5.36 19.05
N VAL A 111 -1.11 -6.32 18.53
CA VAL A 111 -1.66 -6.26 17.15
C VAL A 111 -2.55 -5.03 16.98
N LEU A 112 -3.49 -4.79 17.91
CA LEU A 112 -4.42 -3.66 17.86
C LEU A 112 -3.68 -2.31 17.95
N HIS A 113 -2.69 -2.21 18.82
CA HIS A 113 -1.86 -1.01 18.95
C HIS A 113 -1.12 -0.70 17.65
N THR A 114 -0.50 -1.71 17.04
CA THR A 114 0.23 -1.52 15.78
C THR A 114 -0.71 -1.14 14.63
N LEU A 115 -1.89 -1.78 14.54
CA LEU A 115 -2.93 -1.38 13.59
C LEU A 115 -3.36 0.08 13.81
N SER A 116 -3.54 0.51 15.06
CA SER A 116 -3.93 1.89 15.36
C SER A 116 -2.89 2.93 14.94
N ALA A 117 -1.61 2.54 14.89
CA ALA A 117 -0.51 3.38 14.39
C ALA A 117 -0.39 3.33 12.85
N LEU A 118 -0.61 2.17 12.24
CA LEU A 118 -0.49 1.96 10.79
C LEU A 118 -1.63 2.62 9.99
N LEU A 119 -2.87 2.50 10.46
CA LEU A 119 -4.03 2.95 9.68
C LEU A 119 -4.00 4.45 9.31
N PRO A 120 -3.69 5.39 10.24
CA PRO A 120 -3.66 6.81 9.91
C PRO A 120 -2.65 7.15 8.80
N ILE A 121 -1.44 6.60 8.87
CA ILE A 121 -0.41 6.87 7.86
C ILE A 121 -0.77 6.22 6.52
N LEU A 122 -1.33 5.01 6.53
CA LEU A 122 -1.78 4.35 5.31
C LEU A 122 -2.90 5.15 4.62
N TRP A 123 -3.88 5.65 5.37
CA TRP A 123 -4.95 6.46 4.80
C TRP A 123 -4.46 7.79 4.23
N GLU A 124 -3.52 8.45 4.94
CA GLU A 124 -2.90 9.68 4.46
C GLU A 124 -2.13 9.45 3.17
N HIS A 125 -1.28 8.42 3.14
CA HIS A 125 -0.49 8.03 1.98
C HIS A 125 -1.36 7.76 0.75
N LEU A 126 -2.30 6.80 0.83
CA LEU A 126 -3.20 6.47 -0.29
C LEU A 126 -4.04 7.68 -0.74
N GLY A 127 -4.39 8.58 0.19
CA GLY A 127 -5.15 9.80 -0.11
C GLY A 127 -4.33 10.87 -0.83
N LEU A 128 -3.03 10.97 -0.52
CA LEU A 128 -2.11 11.87 -1.21
C LEU A 128 -1.82 11.38 -2.63
N GLU A 129 -1.67 10.06 -2.81
CA GLU A 129 -1.50 9.47 -4.12
C GLU A 129 -2.69 9.71 -5.04
N GLU A 130 -3.89 9.40 -4.57
CA GLU A 130 -5.12 9.63 -5.33
C GLU A 130 -5.29 11.10 -5.73
N ARG A 131 -4.94 12.02 -4.83
CA ARG A 131 -5.15 13.45 -5.06
C ARG A 131 -4.09 14.08 -5.96
N TYR A 132 -2.83 13.66 -5.82
CA TYR A 132 -1.70 14.39 -6.41
C TYR A 132 -0.86 13.54 -7.34
N VAL A 133 -0.70 12.24 -7.08
CA VAL A 133 0.09 11.34 -7.92
C VAL A 133 -0.70 10.87 -9.14
N LEU A 134 -1.92 10.35 -8.95
CA LEU A 134 -2.71 9.80 -10.07
C LEU A 134 -2.91 10.81 -11.22
N PRO A 135 -3.17 12.11 -10.97
CA PRO A 135 -3.21 13.10 -12.04
C PRO A 135 -1.89 13.26 -12.81
N LEU A 136 -0.74 13.07 -12.15
CA LEU A 136 0.56 13.09 -12.82
C LEU A 136 0.78 11.82 -13.64
N ILE A 137 0.29 10.66 -13.15
CA ILE A 137 0.30 9.41 -13.93
C ILE A 137 -0.48 9.60 -15.24
N GLU A 138 -1.71 10.11 -15.18
CA GLU A 138 -2.54 10.34 -16.38
C GLU A 138 -1.90 11.30 -17.38
N LYS A 139 -1.08 12.26 -16.91
CA LYS A 139 -0.39 13.23 -17.78
C LYS A 139 0.90 12.68 -18.40
N HIS A 140 1.67 11.88 -17.65
CA HIS A 140 3.08 11.59 -17.96
C HIS A 140 3.39 10.11 -18.20
N ILE A 141 2.47 9.20 -17.90
CA ILE A 141 2.64 7.76 -18.11
C ILE A 141 1.70 7.32 -19.23
N THR A 142 2.23 6.59 -20.20
CA THR A 142 1.42 6.11 -21.32
C THR A 142 0.60 4.87 -20.92
N PRO A 143 -0.54 4.59 -21.59
CA PRO A 143 -1.30 3.36 -21.37
C PRO A 143 -0.47 2.09 -21.48
N THR A 144 0.46 2.01 -22.44
CA THR A 144 1.33 0.84 -22.61
C THR A 144 2.28 0.66 -21.42
N GLU A 145 2.90 1.73 -20.94
CA GLU A 145 3.77 1.67 -19.75
C GLU A 145 2.98 1.26 -18.51
N TRP A 146 1.79 1.85 -18.35
CA TRP A 146 0.89 1.53 -17.25
C TRP A 146 0.48 0.06 -17.26
N SER A 147 0.04 -0.47 -18.41
CA SER A 147 -0.27 -1.89 -18.55
C SER A 147 0.93 -2.79 -18.26
N GLY A 148 2.14 -2.37 -18.64
CA GLY A 148 3.38 -3.07 -18.28
C GLY A 148 3.60 -3.14 -16.77
N MET A 149 3.41 -2.02 -16.06
CA MET A 149 3.52 -1.98 -14.60
C MET A 149 2.49 -2.88 -13.91
N LEU A 150 1.25 -2.90 -14.39
CA LEU A 150 0.20 -3.78 -13.87
C LEU A 150 0.53 -5.26 -14.11
N ALA A 151 1.07 -5.60 -15.29
CA ALA A 151 1.51 -6.95 -15.61
C ALA A 151 2.65 -7.39 -14.68
N ASP A 152 3.66 -6.54 -14.50
CA ASP A 152 4.78 -6.81 -13.59
C ASP A 152 4.31 -6.98 -12.15
N ALA A 153 3.38 -6.12 -11.67
CA ALA A 153 2.78 -6.25 -10.34
C ALA A 153 2.08 -7.60 -10.14
N ALA A 154 1.38 -8.10 -11.16
CA ALA A 154 0.72 -9.41 -11.09
C ALA A 154 1.73 -10.57 -10.97
N THR A 155 2.94 -10.46 -11.52
CA THR A 155 3.98 -11.50 -11.40
C THR A 155 4.56 -11.64 -9.98
N ARG A 156 4.34 -10.65 -9.11
CA ARG A 156 4.79 -10.66 -7.71
C ARG A 156 3.95 -11.57 -6.81
N PHE A 157 2.86 -12.12 -7.32
CA PHE A 157 2.03 -13.09 -6.63
C PHE A 157 2.15 -14.48 -7.28
N PRO A 158 2.07 -15.56 -6.48
CA PRO A 158 1.89 -16.90 -7.04
C PRO A 158 0.62 -16.94 -7.90
N PRO A 159 0.63 -17.60 -9.08
CA PRO A 159 -0.54 -17.65 -9.96
C PRO A 159 -1.81 -18.20 -9.29
N SER A 160 -1.66 -19.11 -8.33
CA SER A 160 -2.77 -19.66 -7.54
C SER A 160 -3.43 -18.65 -6.60
N THR A 161 -2.74 -17.57 -6.24
CA THR A 161 -3.25 -16.53 -5.33
C THR A 161 -3.98 -15.42 -6.07
N LEU A 162 -3.71 -15.24 -7.37
CA LEU A 162 -4.28 -14.14 -8.18
C LEU A 162 -5.82 -14.08 -8.16
N PRO A 163 -6.57 -15.18 -8.29
CA PRO A 163 -8.04 -15.11 -8.22
C PRO A 163 -8.55 -14.51 -6.90
N LEU A 164 -7.92 -14.85 -5.77
CA LEU A 164 -8.27 -14.28 -4.47
C LEU A 164 -7.93 -12.79 -4.41
N ILE A 165 -6.74 -12.39 -4.87
CA ILE A 165 -6.35 -10.97 -4.91
C ILE A 165 -7.35 -10.17 -5.74
N TYR A 166 -7.64 -10.61 -6.97
CA TYR A 166 -8.66 -9.95 -7.78
C TYR A 166 -10.02 -9.90 -7.10
N GLY A 167 -10.42 -10.97 -6.41
CA GLY A 167 -11.68 -10.98 -5.70
C GLY A 167 -11.74 -9.94 -4.58
N VAL A 168 -10.64 -9.71 -3.86
CA VAL A 168 -10.51 -8.62 -2.87
C VAL A 168 -10.65 -7.25 -3.55
N LEU A 169 -9.87 -7.00 -4.62
CA LEU A 169 -9.82 -5.69 -5.29
C LEU A 169 -11.16 -5.33 -5.95
N LEU A 170 -11.78 -6.30 -6.63
CA LEU A 170 -13.03 -6.12 -7.36
C LEU A 170 -14.24 -6.02 -6.42
N TYR A 171 -14.11 -6.44 -5.16
CA TYR A 171 -15.25 -6.53 -4.25
C TYR A 171 -15.94 -5.17 -4.05
N GLU A 172 -15.17 -4.09 -3.93
CA GLU A 172 -15.69 -2.73 -3.77
C GLU A 172 -15.89 -1.99 -5.10
N GLY A 173 -15.39 -2.55 -6.20
CA GLY A 173 -15.46 -1.93 -7.51
C GLY A 173 -16.90 -1.69 -7.96
N ALA A 174 -17.19 -0.45 -8.40
CA ALA A 174 -18.39 -0.19 -9.16
C ALA A 174 -18.35 -0.99 -10.47
N PRO A 175 -19.48 -1.54 -10.98
CA PRO A 175 -19.48 -2.37 -12.19
C PRO A 175 -18.75 -1.71 -13.38
N SER A 176 -18.94 -0.41 -13.59
CA SER A 176 -18.27 0.35 -14.65
C SER A 176 -16.75 0.48 -14.46
N ALA A 177 -16.27 0.57 -13.21
CA ALA A 177 -14.83 0.63 -12.92
C ALA A 177 -14.18 -0.74 -13.13
N VAL A 178 -14.88 -1.81 -12.76
CA VAL A 178 -14.48 -3.19 -13.02
C VAL A 178 -14.42 -3.47 -14.53
N GLU A 179 -15.43 -3.04 -15.28
CA GLU A 179 -15.43 -3.17 -16.75
C GLU A 179 -14.27 -2.41 -17.40
N ALA A 180 -14.02 -1.17 -16.96
CA ALA A 180 -12.90 -0.37 -17.45
C ALA A 180 -11.54 -1.05 -17.19
N TYR A 181 -11.35 -1.60 -16.00
CA TYR A 181 -10.14 -2.38 -15.68
C TYR A 181 -9.93 -3.55 -16.63
N PHE A 182 -11.00 -4.32 -16.85
CA PHE A 182 -10.97 -5.51 -17.68
C PHE A 182 -10.87 -5.24 -19.19
N ALA A 183 -11.09 -4.00 -19.64
CA ALA A 183 -10.92 -3.62 -21.04
C ALA A 183 -9.45 -3.72 -21.52
N GLY A 184 -8.49 -3.55 -20.60
CA GLY A 184 -7.05 -3.65 -20.88
C GLY A 184 -6.45 -5.04 -20.71
N ILE A 185 -7.23 -6.02 -20.25
CA ILE A 185 -6.76 -7.39 -19.97
C ILE A 185 -7.12 -8.32 -21.16
N PRO A 186 -6.19 -9.21 -21.58
CA PRO A 186 -6.50 -10.23 -22.59
C PRO A 186 -7.78 -11.02 -22.26
N PRO A 187 -8.68 -11.25 -23.23
CA PRO A 187 -10.01 -11.84 -22.99
C PRO A 187 -9.99 -13.16 -22.21
N GLU A 188 -8.98 -14.00 -22.44
CA GLU A 188 -8.83 -15.31 -21.82
C GLU A 188 -8.51 -15.18 -20.32
N ILE A 189 -7.62 -14.23 -19.98
CA ILE A 189 -7.26 -13.91 -18.60
C ILE A 189 -8.45 -13.27 -17.90
N ARG A 190 -9.13 -12.33 -18.57
CA ARG A 190 -10.35 -11.70 -18.06
C ARG A 190 -11.42 -12.72 -17.71
N ALA A 191 -11.73 -13.66 -18.60
CA ALA A 191 -12.76 -14.67 -18.35
C ALA A 191 -12.44 -15.51 -17.11
N ALA A 192 -11.19 -15.96 -16.98
CA ALA A 192 -10.75 -16.75 -15.83
C ALA A 192 -10.84 -15.96 -14.50
N ILE A 193 -10.50 -14.66 -14.52
CA ILE A 193 -10.62 -13.80 -13.32
C ILE A 193 -12.09 -13.56 -12.98
N THR A 194 -12.91 -13.14 -13.93
CA THR A 194 -14.33 -12.83 -13.70
C THR A 194 -15.10 -14.01 -13.15
N GLU A 195 -14.78 -15.23 -13.60
CA GLU A 195 -15.38 -16.45 -13.07
C GLU A 195 -14.85 -16.76 -11.66
N LYS A 196 -13.53 -16.87 -11.48
CA LYS A 196 -12.96 -17.43 -10.24
C LYS A 196 -12.92 -16.45 -9.07
N ALA A 197 -12.69 -15.16 -9.34
CA ALA A 197 -12.44 -14.18 -8.30
C ALA A 197 -13.60 -14.00 -7.30
N PRO A 198 -14.88 -13.90 -7.73
CA PRO A 198 -16.00 -13.81 -6.80
C PRO A 198 -16.18 -15.08 -5.95
N HIS A 199 -15.90 -16.25 -6.52
CA HIS A 199 -16.00 -17.52 -5.80
C HIS A 199 -14.90 -17.65 -4.74
N GLU A 200 -13.65 -17.42 -5.13
CA GLU A 200 -12.48 -17.51 -4.24
C GLU A 200 -12.56 -16.49 -3.11
N TYR A 201 -12.91 -15.24 -3.42
CA TYR A 201 -13.11 -14.24 -2.38
C TYR A 201 -14.33 -14.54 -1.52
N GLY A 202 -15.44 -15.03 -2.08
CA GLY A 202 -16.61 -15.40 -1.27
C GLY A 202 -16.31 -16.51 -0.25
N ASP A 203 -15.55 -17.54 -0.65
CA ASP A 203 -15.14 -18.61 0.25
C ASP A 203 -14.11 -18.13 1.29
N TYR A 204 -13.17 -17.28 0.86
CA TYR A 204 -12.22 -16.62 1.76
C TYR A 204 -12.91 -15.71 2.78
N ALA A 205 -13.82 -14.86 2.32
CA ALA A 205 -14.59 -13.94 3.13
C ALA A 205 -15.48 -14.70 4.11
N LYS A 206 -16.05 -15.85 3.72
CA LYS A 206 -16.78 -16.70 4.67
C LYS A 206 -15.89 -17.17 5.82
N ARG A 207 -14.63 -17.50 5.56
CA ARG A 207 -13.66 -17.87 6.62
C ARG A 207 -13.30 -16.66 7.49
N VAL A 208 -13.00 -15.51 6.88
CA VAL A 208 -12.54 -14.31 7.60
C VAL A 208 -13.68 -13.60 8.31
N TYR A 209 -14.80 -13.34 7.65
CA TYR A 209 -15.90 -12.51 8.13
C TYR A 209 -17.15 -13.29 8.56
N GLY A 210 -17.17 -14.61 8.37
CA GLY A 210 -18.35 -15.44 8.66
C GLY A 210 -19.44 -15.39 7.58
N THR A 211 -19.27 -14.60 6.52
CA THR A 211 -20.21 -14.45 5.40
C THR A 211 -19.47 -14.34 4.07
N ARG A 212 -20.07 -14.82 2.98
CA ARG A 212 -19.53 -14.67 1.62
C ARG A 212 -19.57 -13.23 1.12
N THR A 213 -20.41 -12.38 1.74
CA THR A 213 -20.66 -11.00 1.33
C THR A 213 -20.51 -10.07 2.54
N PRO A 214 -19.27 -9.85 3.01
CA PRO A 214 -19.04 -8.98 4.16
C PRO A 214 -19.42 -7.53 3.85
N PRO A 215 -19.72 -6.68 4.85
CA PRO A 215 -20.17 -5.31 4.61
C PRO A 215 -19.22 -4.54 3.69
N ARG A 216 -19.78 -3.81 2.73
CA ARG A 216 -19.00 -2.86 1.91
C ARG A 216 -18.68 -1.62 2.73
N SER A 217 -17.60 -0.95 2.36
CA SER A 217 -17.20 0.33 2.94
C SER A 217 -18.29 1.37 2.70
N ALA A 218 -18.54 2.24 3.67
CA ALA A 218 -19.42 3.38 3.43
C ALA A 218 -18.84 4.23 2.28
N PRO A 219 -19.67 4.80 1.39
CA PRO A 219 -19.17 5.65 0.31
C PRO A 219 -18.36 6.80 0.91
N THR A 220 -17.08 6.89 0.53
CA THR A 220 -16.21 7.99 0.93
C THR A 220 -16.79 9.28 0.35
N SER A 221 -17.23 10.19 1.22
CA SER A 221 -17.57 11.54 0.76
C SER A 221 -16.28 12.20 0.23
N PRO A 222 -16.31 12.91 -0.90
CA PRO A 222 -15.13 13.60 -1.39
C PRO A 222 -14.61 14.55 -0.31
N VAL A 223 -13.33 14.43 0.03
CA VAL A 223 -12.68 15.30 1.00
C VAL A 223 -12.81 16.74 0.51
N ARG A 224 -13.61 17.55 1.21
CA ARG A 224 -13.82 18.96 0.87
C ARG A 224 -12.48 19.69 0.96
N ALA A 225 -12.05 20.29 -0.16
CA ALA A 225 -10.84 21.10 -0.19
C ALA A 225 -10.92 22.21 0.89
N PRO A 226 -9.86 22.42 1.70
CA PRO A 226 -9.84 23.55 2.61
C PRO A 226 -9.94 24.83 1.79
N HIS A 227 -10.93 25.66 2.11
CA HIS A 227 -11.04 27.00 1.54
C HIS A 227 -9.79 27.80 1.92
N PRO A 228 -9.16 28.53 0.99
CA PRO A 228 -8.07 29.42 1.34
C PRO A 228 -8.62 30.46 2.33
N ARG A 229 -8.09 30.45 3.56
CA ARG A 229 -8.35 31.54 4.51
C ARG A 229 -7.86 32.82 3.86
N ARG A 230 -8.74 33.80 3.68
CA ARG A 230 -8.34 35.17 3.36
C ARG A 230 -7.44 35.69 4.49
N SER A 231 -6.18 35.95 4.18
CA SER A 231 -5.29 36.70 5.06
C SER A 231 -5.74 38.17 5.12
N PRO A 232 -5.84 38.79 6.31
CA PRO A 232 -6.04 40.23 6.40
C PRO A 232 -4.75 40.95 6.02
N SER A 233 -4.90 42.02 5.25
CA SER A 233 -3.85 42.92 4.81
C SER A 233 -3.21 43.66 5.98
N HIS A 234 -1.91 43.47 6.19
CA HIS A 234 -1.08 44.41 6.93
C HIS A 234 0.20 44.73 6.16
N SER A 235 0.33 46.02 5.82
CA SER A 235 1.59 46.65 5.45
C SER A 235 2.56 46.65 6.62
N THR A 236 3.83 46.33 6.37
CA THR A 236 5.02 47.04 6.90
C THR A 236 6.30 46.47 6.27
N GLN A 237 7.24 47.37 5.94
CA GLN A 237 8.59 47.13 5.42
C GLN A 237 9.53 46.36 6.39
N PRO A 238 10.68 45.84 5.93
CA PRO A 238 11.50 44.86 6.64
C PRO A 238 12.69 45.49 7.40
N PRO A 239 13.33 44.73 8.30
CA PRO A 239 14.76 44.84 8.47
C PRO A 239 15.49 43.53 8.19
N ALA A 240 16.58 43.66 7.44
CA ALA A 240 17.61 42.66 7.24
C ALA A 240 18.38 42.41 8.54
N GLN A 241 18.57 41.14 8.92
CA GLN A 241 19.74 40.57 9.62
C GLN A 241 19.40 39.17 10.15
N SER A 242 19.66 38.13 9.34
CA SER A 242 19.85 36.74 9.83
C SER A 242 20.29 35.77 8.72
N ALA A 243 20.90 36.26 7.64
CA ALA A 243 21.53 35.44 6.61
C ALA A 243 23.02 35.29 6.89
N GLN A 244 23.40 34.60 7.97
CA GLN A 244 24.81 34.16 8.15
C GLN A 244 25.03 32.96 9.08
N SER A 245 23.98 32.28 9.59
CA SER A 245 24.15 31.10 10.46
C SER A 245 23.64 29.78 9.88
N ALA A 246 23.19 29.73 8.62
CA ALA A 246 22.58 28.54 8.01
C ALA A 246 23.41 27.89 6.89
N ALA A 247 24.71 28.16 6.82
CA ALA A 247 25.60 27.68 5.74
C ALA A 247 26.68 26.68 6.18
N GLN A 248 26.59 26.08 7.38
CA GLN A 248 27.61 25.13 7.88
C GLN A 248 27.08 23.75 8.31
N SER A 249 25.88 23.34 7.89
CA SER A 249 25.37 22.00 8.24
C SER A 249 24.79 21.20 7.06
N ALA A 250 25.11 21.58 5.83
CA ALA A 250 24.74 20.82 4.64
C ALA A 250 25.93 19.98 4.15
N GLN A 251 26.18 18.85 4.81
CA GLN A 251 26.87 17.70 4.21
C GLN A 251 26.04 16.45 4.54
N PRO A 252 25.53 15.70 3.54
CA PRO A 252 24.89 14.41 3.79
C PRO A 252 25.97 13.36 4.11
N PRO A 253 25.71 12.39 5.01
CA PRO A 253 26.68 11.36 5.33
C PRO A 253 26.75 10.33 4.20
N ALA A 254 27.89 10.29 3.51
CA ALA A 254 28.22 9.31 2.45
C ALA A 254 28.18 7.83 2.93
N GLN A 255 27.95 7.58 4.22
CA GLN A 255 27.93 6.26 4.83
C GLN A 255 26.62 5.48 4.57
N SER A 256 25.49 6.15 4.37
CA SER A 256 24.19 5.46 4.15
C SER A 256 24.11 4.83 2.76
N ALA A 257 24.60 5.54 1.73
CA ALA A 257 24.64 5.04 0.35
C ALA A 257 25.62 3.86 0.18
N GLN A 258 26.74 3.85 0.92
CA GLN A 258 27.70 2.75 0.89
C GLN A 258 27.18 1.49 1.60
N SER A 259 26.41 1.66 2.69
CA SER A 259 25.77 0.55 3.39
C SER A 259 24.70 -0.14 2.54
N ALA A 260 23.87 0.62 1.82
CA ALA A 260 22.84 0.07 0.94
C ALA A 260 23.45 -0.71 -0.25
N ALA A 261 24.55 -0.20 -0.82
CA ALA A 261 25.26 -0.87 -1.91
C ALA A 261 25.92 -2.19 -1.47
N HIS A 262 26.47 -2.25 -0.25
CA HIS A 262 27.07 -3.47 0.29
C HIS A 262 26.04 -4.56 0.58
N SER A 263 24.86 -4.19 1.12
CA SER A 263 23.77 -5.14 1.37
C SER A 263 23.21 -5.75 0.09
N ALA A 264 23.08 -4.96 -0.98
CA ALA A 264 22.64 -5.44 -2.29
C ALA A 264 23.64 -6.41 -2.93
N GLN A 265 24.95 -6.16 -2.79
CA GLN A 265 25.99 -7.04 -3.31
C GLN A 265 26.09 -8.38 -2.55
N SER A 266 25.91 -8.37 -1.23
CA SER A 266 25.88 -9.62 -0.45
C SER A 266 24.67 -10.49 -0.78
N ALA A 267 23.49 -9.90 -1.00
CA ALA A 267 22.30 -10.64 -1.39
C ALA A 267 22.46 -11.30 -2.78
N ALA A 268 23.09 -10.60 -3.73
CA ALA A 268 23.35 -11.13 -5.07
C ALA A 268 24.35 -12.30 -5.06
N HIS A 269 25.40 -12.23 -4.22
CA HIS A 269 26.37 -13.33 -4.09
C HIS A 269 25.76 -14.58 -3.45
N SER A 270 24.92 -14.41 -2.42
CA SER A 270 24.23 -15.54 -1.79
C SER A 270 23.26 -16.25 -2.74
N ALA A 271 22.58 -15.50 -3.61
CA ALA A 271 21.70 -16.07 -4.64
C ALA A 271 22.48 -16.84 -5.72
N GLN A 272 23.65 -16.36 -6.13
CA GLN A 272 24.51 -17.05 -7.09
C GLN A 272 25.13 -18.34 -6.52
N SER A 273 25.57 -18.33 -5.27
CA SER A 273 26.11 -19.55 -4.64
C SER A 273 25.05 -20.64 -4.42
N ALA A 274 23.79 -20.25 -4.15
CA ALA A 274 22.68 -21.19 -4.04
C ALA A 274 22.32 -21.83 -5.39
N ALA A 275 22.42 -21.09 -6.49
CA ALA A 275 22.15 -21.59 -7.84
C ALA A 275 23.24 -22.51 -8.40
N GLN A 276 24.47 -22.44 -7.88
CA GLN A 276 25.59 -23.29 -8.29
C GLN A 276 25.70 -24.60 -7.48
N SER A 277 24.91 -24.72 -6.41
CA SER A 277 24.93 -25.88 -5.50
C SER A 277 23.71 -26.81 -5.66
N ALA A 278 22.89 -26.58 -6.69
CA ALA A 278 21.70 -27.36 -7.05
C ALA A 278 21.87 -27.98 -8.45
#